data_AF-A0A7H4N7N7-F1
#
_entry.id   AF-A0A7H4N7N7-F1
#
_cell.length_a   1.000
_cell.length_b   1.000
_cell.length_c   1.000
_cell.angle_alpha   90.00
_cell.angle_beta   90.00
_cell.angle_gamma   90.00
#
_symmetry.space_group_name_H-M   'P 1'
#
loop_
_entity.id
_entity.type
_entity.pdbx_description
1 polymer ?
#
loop_
_entity_poly.entity_id
_entity_poly.type
_entity_poly.pdbx_seq_one_letter_code
_entity_poly.pdbx_strand_id
1 'polypeptide(L)' 'MRKDRYGRVIEDISSTDSQAAHNLALSIDERLQALVYRELNNAVAFNKAESGTAVLVDVNTGEVLAMANSPSYNPK' A
#
# COMPACT_ATOMS: atom_id res chain seq x y z
N MET A 1 17.43 -19.22 -25.40
CA MET A 1 18.28 -20.25 -24.78
C MET A 1 18.61 -21.33 -25.80
N ARG A 2 19.90 -21.57 -26.08
CA ARG A 2 20.33 -22.72 -26.91
C ARG A 2 20.98 -23.75 -25.99
N LYS A 3 20.44 -24.98 -25.98
CA LYS A 3 20.95 -26.11 -25.18
C LYS A 3 21.62 -27.15 -26.08
N ASP A 4 22.67 -27.79 -25.58
CA ASP A 4 23.32 -28.92 -26.24
C ASP A 4 22.49 -30.22 -26.13
N ARG A 5 22.92 -31.28 -26.82
CA ARG A 5 22.28 -32.61 -26.79
C ARG A 5 22.35 -33.32 -25.43
N TYR A 6 23.10 -32.79 -24.47
CA TYR A 6 23.18 -33.25 -23.09
C TYR A 6 22.43 -32.32 -22.12
N GLY A 7 21.64 -31.37 -22.63
CA GLY A 7 20.83 -30.44 -21.85
C GLY A 7 21.59 -29.24 -21.26
N ARG A 8 22.87 -29.08 -21.57
CA ARG A 8 23.72 -28.00 -21.06
C ARG A 8 23.43 -26.72 -21.85
N VAL A 9 23.19 -25.62 -21.16
CA VAL A 9 22.96 -24.31 -21.79
C VAL A 9 24.30 -23.82 -22.34
N ILE A 10 24.38 -23.63 -23.66
CA ILE A 10 25.61 -23.13 -24.33
C ILE A 10 25.56 -21.61 -24.49
N GLU A 11 24.37 -21.01 -24.56
CA GLU A 11 24.24 -19.57 -24.84
C GLU A 11 22.96 -18.99 -24.24
N ASP A 12 23.12 -17.94 -23.43
CA ASP A 12 22.05 -17.13 -22.88
C ASP A 12 21.78 -15.96 -23.84
N ILE A 13 20.68 -16.07 -24.58
CA ILE A 13 20.33 -15.14 -25.64
C ILE A 13 19.62 -13.96 -24.96
N SER A 14 20.35 -12.87 -24.76
CA SER A 14 19.89 -11.59 -24.18
C SER A 14 19.01 -11.73 -22.93
N SER A 15 19.64 -11.83 -21.76
CA SER A 15 18.97 -11.49 -20.51
C SER A 15 18.83 -9.97 -20.45
N THR A 16 17.61 -9.45 -20.51
CA THR A 16 17.35 -8.08 -20.06
C THR A 16 17.61 -8.07 -18.55
N ASP A 17 18.56 -7.26 -18.09
CA ASP A 17 18.80 -7.12 -16.65
C ASP A 17 17.50 -6.74 -15.93
N SER A 18 17.16 -7.50 -14.89
CA SER A 18 16.01 -7.16 -14.06
C SER A 18 16.27 -5.85 -13.34
N GLN A 19 15.34 -4.90 -13.43
CA GLN A 19 15.42 -3.69 -12.62
C GLN A 19 15.02 -4.00 -11.18
N ALA A 20 15.84 -3.54 -10.24
CA ALA A 20 15.53 -3.63 -8.82
C ALA A 20 14.20 -2.92 -8.52
N ALA A 21 13.38 -3.54 -7.67
CA ALA A 21 12.17 -2.91 -7.17
C ALA A 21 12.50 -1.63 -6.41
N HIS A 22 11.62 -0.64 -6.51
CA HIS A 22 11.79 0.64 -5.83
C HIS A 22 10.98 0.63 -4.54
N ASN A 23 11.55 1.22 -3.49
CA ASN A 23 10.80 1.51 -2.28
C ASN A 23 9.89 2.72 -2.52
N LEU A 24 8.68 2.67 -1.96
CA LEU A 24 7.72 3.77 -1.98
C LEU A 24 7.59 4.34 -0.57
N ALA A 25 7.90 5.63 -0.42
CA ALA A 25 7.52 6.40 0.77
C ALA A 25 6.13 6.98 0.56
N LEU A 26 5.24 6.78 1.53
CA LEU A 26 3.90 7.35 1.52
C LEU A 26 3.89 8.68 2.28
N SER A 27 2.91 9.53 1.97
CA SER A 27 2.60 10.73 2.76
C SER A 27 1.88 10.42 4.08
N ILE A 28 1.39 9.19 4.25
CA ILE A 28 0.63 8.75 5.42
C ILE A 28 1.54 8.70 6.65
N ASP A 29 1.20 9.44 7.70
CA ASP A 29 1.80 9.28 9.03
C ASP A 29 1.04 8.17 9.78
N GLU A 30 1.76 7.11 10.15
CA GLU A 30 1.17 5.94 10.81
C GLU A 30 0.45 6.27 12.13
N ARG A 31 0.91 7.28 12.87
CA ARG A 31 0.31 7.67 14.16
C ARG A 31 -1.01 8.40 13.92
N LEU A 32 -1.04 9.30 12.95
CA LEU A 32 -2.26 9.99 12.53
C LEU A 32 -3.26 9.00 11.93
N GLN A 33 -2.78 8.05 11.12
CA GLN A 33 -3.59 6.99 10.55
C GLN A 33 -4.26 6.14 11.64
N ALA A 34 -3.52 5.72 12.66
CA ALA A 34 -4.05 4.94 13.78
C ALA A 34 -5.09 5.72 14.59
N LEU A 35 -4.84 7.02 14.83
CA LEU A 35 -5.79 7.92 15.49
C LEU A 35 -7.09 8.05 14.69
N VAL A 36 -6.99 8.41 13.40
CA VAL A 36 -8.15 8.62 12.52
C VAL A 36 -8.99 7.35 12.40
N TYR A 37 -8.35 6.19 12.21
CA TYR A 37 -9.06 4.91 12.15
C TYR A 37 -9.82 4.62 13.45
N ARG A 38 -9.18 4.80 14.61
CA ARG A 38 -9.80 4.53 15.91
C ARG A 38 -11.03 5.41 16.14
N GLU A 39 -10.91 6.71 15.92
CA GLU A 39 -12.01 7.64 16.14
C GLU A 39 -13.15 7.44 15.13
N LEU A 40 -12.82 7.18 13.86
CA LEU A 40 -13.82 6.85 12.84
C LEU A 40 -14.58 5.57 13.19
N ASN A 41 -13.86 4.53 13.59
CA ASN A 41 -14.47 3.24 13.93
C ASN A 41 -15.38 3.36 15.17
N ASN A 42 -14.95 4.11 16.18
CA ASN A 42 -15.76 4.41 17.36
C ASN A 42 -17.02 5.21 16.97
N ALA A 43 -16.89 6.22 16.12
CA ALA A 43 -18.01 7.05 15.68
C ALA A 43 -19.03 6.26 14.85
N VAL A 44 -18.59 5.41 13.91
CA VAL A 44 -19.48 4.55 13.11
C VAL A 44 -20.23 3.58 14.03
N ALA A 45 -19.53 2.93 14.96
CA ALA A 45 -20.14 1.99 15.91
C ALA A 45 -21.14 2.68 16.86
N PHE A 46 -20.76 3.82 17.45
CA PHE A 46 -21.59 4.57 18.39
C PHE A 46 -22.90 5.05 17.73
N ASN A 47 -22.80 5.54 16.48
CA ASN A 47 -23.96 6.05 15.75
C ASN A 47 -24.74 4.96 15.01
N LYS A 48 -24.31 3.70 15.06
CA LYS A 48 -24.88 2.59 14.27
C LYS A 48 -24.97 2.94 12.77
N ALA A 49 -23.98 3.68 12.27
CA ALA A 49 -23.91 4.01 10.86
C ALA A 49 -23.53 2.76 10.05
N GLU A 50 -23.97 2.70 8.79
CA GLU A 50 -23.58 1.63 7.88
C GLU A 50 -22.08 1.69 7.56
N SER A 51 -21.56 2.91 7.33
CA SER A 51 -20.15 3.14 7.05
C SER A 51 -19.75 4.60 7.31
N GLY A 52 -18.44 4.87 7.24
CA GLY A 52 -17.86 6.21 7.29
C GLY A 52 -16.48 6.25 6.65
N THR A 53 -16.06 7.45 6.24
CA THR A 53 -14.72 7.72 5.69
C THR A 53 -14.18 9.01 6.28
N ALA A 54 -12.89 9.03 6.59
CA ALA A 54 -12.19 10.21 7.08
C ALA A 54 -10.88 10.38 6.31
N VAL A 55 -10.58 11.63 5.93
CA VAL A 55 -9.35 12.02 5.23
C VAL A 55 -8.75 13.23 5.93
N LEU A 56 -7.45 13.17 6.23
CA LEU A 56 -6.67 14.24 6.82
C LEU A 56 -5.59 14.68 5.84
N VAL A 57 -5.51 15.98 5.58
CA VAL A 57 -4.63 16.57 4.56
C VAL A 57 -3.81 17.71 5.19
N ASP A 58 -2.52 17.79 4.87
CA ASP A 58 -1.71 18.98 5.14
C ASP A 58 -2.05 20.08 4.14
N VAL A 59 -2.54 21.21 4.62
CA VAL A 59 -2.99 22.32 3.78
C VAL A 59 -1.86 23.07 3.06
N ASN A 60 -0.62 22.94 3.54
CA ASN A 60 0.54 23.63 2.97
C ASN A 60 1.19 22.80 1.86
N THR A 61 1.25 21.48 2.03
CA THR A 61 1.91 20.57 1.06
C THR A 61 0.93 19.85 0.14
N GLY A 62 -0.34 19.75 0.52
CA GLY A 62 -1.35 18.96 -0.18
C GLY A 62 -1.26 17.46 0.08
N GLU A 63 -0.38 17.04 1.00
CA GLU A 63 -0.16 15.63 1.34
C GLU A 63 -1.34 15.05 2.13
N VAL A 64 -1.72 13.82 1.80
CA VAL A 64 -2.68 13.06 2.61
C VAL A 64 -1.92 12.41 3.76
N LEU A 65 -2.16 12.87 4.98
CA LEU A 65 -1.50 12.39 6.19
C LEU A 65 -2.19 11.17 6.79
N ALA A 66 -3.50 11.03 6.59
CA ALA A 66 -4.28 9.86 6.97
C ALA A 66 -5.54 9.70 6.12
N MET A 67 -5.92 8.46 5.86
CA MET A 67 -7.15 8.11 5.14
C MET A 67 -7.69 6.79 5.69
N ALA A 68 -8.90 6.80 6.24
CA ALA A 68 -9.51 5.61 6.82
C ALA A 68 -10.97 5.46 6.42
N ASN A 69 -11.42 4.21 6.33
CA ASN A 69 -12.80 3.81 6.19
C ASN A 69 -13.20 2.90 7.36
N SER A 70 -14.48 2.92 7.74
CA SER A 70 -15.08 1.92 8.62
C SER A 70 -16.43 1.48 8.03
N PRO A 71 -16.74 0.18 7.96
CA PRO A 71 -15.86 -0.95 8.31
C PRO A 71 -14.65 -1.08 7.37
N SER A 72 -13.58 -1.68 7.87
CA SER A 72 -12.36 -2.01 7.10
C SER A 72 -12.00 -3.50 7.31
N TYR A 73 -10.94 -3.97 6.67
CA TYR A 73 -10.53 -5.38 6.68
C TYR A 73 -9.05 -5.54 7.05
N ASN A 74 -8.65 -6.75 7.44
CA ASN A 74 -7.23 -7.09 7.61
C ASN A 74 -6.65 -7.51 6.24
N PRO A 75 -5.67 -6.78 5.69
CA PRO A 75 -5.14 -7.05 4.35
C PRO A 75 -4.05 -8.13 4.30
N LYS A 76 -3.73 -8.76 5.43
CA LYS A 76 -2.67 -9.77 5.56
C LYS A 76 -3.14 -11.17 5.21
#